data_AF-A0ABD6E3F6-F1
#
_entry.id   AF-A0ABD6E3F6-F1
#
_cell.length_a   1.000
_cell.length_b   1.000
_cell.length_c   1.000
_cell.angle_alpha   90.00
_cell.angle_beta   90.00
_cell.angle_gamma   90.00
#
_symmetry.space_group_name_H-M   'P 1'
#
loop_
_entity.id
_entity.type
_entity.pdbx_description
1 polymer ?
#
loop_
_entity_poly.entity_id
_entity_poly.type
_entity_poly.pdbx_seq_one_letter_code
_entity_poly.pdbx_strand_id
1 'polypeptide(L)'
;MGTTQSQNTSSQAEEQDKPDVVRIDRSDIPDEYKTVGVSENVVNRIIGQSWKEDPKDVELLKSQLSQAREQNERLRRELTESQKRIEDEAQGNTSTCLDDIQERKRALEETMDRVQERFFSYQRENECLNHEQDIMNCISKNSSRLLDCSQLVLDYQQCVSNFRNRVLEEVNKA
;
A
#
# COMPACT_ATOMS: atom_id res chain seq x y z
N MET A 1 39.50 -3.57 -7.02
CA MET A 1 39.36 -2.86 -8.30
C MET A 1 38.39 -3.64 -9.17
N GLY A 2 37.39 -2.98 -9.77
CA GLY A 2 36.61 -3.52 -10.90
C GLY A 2 35.20 -4.06 -10.60
N THR A 3 34.20 -3.18 -10.71
CA THR A 3 32.75 -3.44 -10.95
C THR A 3 32.51 -4.22 -12.25
N THR A 4 31.46 -5.03 -12.45
CA THR A 4 30.08 -4.61 -12.82
C THR A 4 29.02 -5.72 -12.67
N GLN A 5 27.76 -5.28 -12.48
CA GLN A 5 26.48 -5.99 -12.35
C GLN A 5 25.99 -6.72 -13.62
N SER A 6 25.10 -7.70 -13.48
CA SER A 6 23.72 -7.61 -14.04
C SER A 6 22.78 -8.69 -13.48
N GLN A 7 21.61 -8.26 -13.03
CA GLN A 7 20.48 -9.08 -12.55
C GLN A 7 19.66 -9.65 -13.71
N ASN A 8 19.01 -10.80 -13.51
CA ASN A 8 17.57 -10.95 -13.78
C ASN A 8 17.01 -12.22 -13.13
N THR A 9 16.18 -12.00 -12.12
CA THR A 9 15.24 -12.93 -11.50
C THR A 9 13.85 -12.77 -12.12
N SER A 10 13.02 -13.80 -11.94
CA SER A 10 11.58 -13.94 -12.30
C SER A 10 11.37 -14.68 -13.64
N SER A 11 10.61 -15.77 -13.74
CA SER A 11 9.45 -16.18 -12.94
C SER A 11 9.29 -17.70 -12.97
N GLN A 12 9.25 -18.33 -11.78
CA GLN A 12 8.63 -19.63 -11.57
C GLN A 12 7.20 -19.39 -11.09
N ALA A 13 6.21 -19.88 -11.84
CA ALA A 13 4.96 -20.48 -11.36
C ALA A 13 4.01 -20.67 -12.55
N GLU A 14 3.27 -21.78 -12.55
CA GLU A 14 2.20 -22.16 -13.48
C GLU A 14 2.60 -22.88 -14.77
N GLU A 15 3.18 -24.07 -14.65
CA GLU A 15 2.94 -25.11 -15.65
C GLU A 15 3.05 -26.51 -15.03
N GLN A 16 2.10 -26.84 -14.15
CA GLN A 16 1.87 -28.24 -13.78
C GLN A 16 0.46 -28.60 -14.20
N ASP A 17 0.39 -29.64 -15.05
CA ASP A 17 -0.80 -30.38 -15.50
C ASP A 17 -1.32 -30.11 -16.93
N LYS A 18 -0.39 -29.94 -17.89
CA LYS A 18 -0.65 -30.32 -19.30
C LYS A 18 0.08 -31.63 -19.58
N PRO A 19 -0.54 -32.64 -20.22
CA PRO A 19 0.18 -33.84 -20.61
C PRO A 19 1.36 -33.46 -21.50
N ASP A 20 2.48 -34.16 -21.35
CA ASP A 20 3.67 -33.94 -22.18
C ASP A 20 3.34 -34.33 -23.64
N VAL A 21 2.89 -33.34 -24.41
CA VAL A 21 2.53 -33.53 -25.82
C VAL A 21 3.79 -33.44 -26.65
N VAL A 22 4.37 -34.58 -26.96
CA VAL A 22 5.47 -34.68 -27.94
C VAL A 22 4.92 -34.32 -29.31
N ARG A 23 5.27 -33.12 -29.80
CA ARG A 23 4.99 -32.67 -31.16
C ARG A 23 6.15 -33.08 -32.05
N ILE A 24 5.89 -33.98 -32.98
CA ILE A 24 6.89 -34.42 -33.97
C ILE A 24 6.66 -33.58 -35.23
N ASP A 25 7.62 -32.72 -35.55
CA ASP A 25 7.56 -31.93 -36.77
C ASP A 25 7.99 -32.78 -37.97
N ARG A 26 7.54 -32.41 -39.17
CA ARG A 26 7.81 -33.19 -40.39
C ARG A 26 9.30 -33.27 -40.74
N SER A 27 10.11 -32.37 -40.18
CA SER A 27 11.58 -32.38 -40.22
C SER A 27 12.21 -33.49 -39.38
N ASP A 28 11.50 -33.97 -38.35
CA ASP A 28 12.03 -34.90 -37.35
C ASP A 28 11.87 -36.36 -37.79
N ILE A 29 11.19 -36.57 -38.93
CA ILE A 29 11.00 -37.88 -39.55
C ILE A 29 12.24 -38.20 -40.39
N PRO A 30 12.98 -39.29 -40.10
CA PRO A 30 14.15 -39.69 -40.88
C PRO A 30 13.78 -39.92 -42.36
N ASP A 31 14.71 -39.59 -43.25
CA ASP A 31 14.48 -39.60 -44.70
C ASP A 31 14.07 -41.00 -45.22
N GLU A 32 14.50 -42.06 -44.53
CA GLU A 32 14.13 -43.45 -44.83
C GLU A 32 12.63 -43.71 -44.67
N TYR A 33 11.93 -42.96 -43.81
CA TYR A 33 10.50 -43.14 -43.53
C TYR A 33 9.60 -42.14 -44.29
N LYS A 34 10.17 -41.12 -44.94
CA LYS A 34 9.41 -40.14 -45.73
C LYS A 34 8.70 -40.75 -46.94
N THR A 35 9.20 -41.87 -47.45
CA THR A 35 8.68 -42.54 -48.65
C THR A 35 7.67 -43.65 -48.34
N VAL A 36 7.51 -44.03 -47.07
CA VAL A 36 6.59 -45.09 -46.65
C VAL A 36 5.23 -44.48 -46.33
N GLY A 37 4.32 -44.50 -47.31
CA GLY A 37 2.95 -44.03 -47.12
C GLY A 37 2.13 -45.03 -46.32
N VAL A 38 1.53 -44.59 -45.21
CA VAL A 38 0.51 -45.39 -44.52
C VAL A 38 -0.80 -45.27 -45.31
N SER A 39 -1.44 -46.40 -45.60
CA SER A 39 -2.74 -46.39 -46.29
C SER A 39 -3.77 -45.62 -45.45
N GLU A 40 -4.59 -44.81 -46.11
CA GLU A 40 -5.70 -44.07 -45.50
C GLU A 40 -6.62 -44.97 -44.66
N ASN A 41 -6.79 -46.23 -45.06
CA ASN A 41 -7.57 -47.22 -44.30
C ASN A 41 -6.93 -47.60 -42.96
N VAL A 42 -5.61 -47.58 -42.85
CA VAL A 42 -4.88 -47.86 -41.59
C VAL A 42 -4.90 -46.64 -40.68
N VAL A 43 -4.73 -45.44 -41.25
CA VAL A 43 -4.85 -44.16 -40.53
C VAL A 43 -6.26 -44.03 -39.93
N ASN A 44 -7.30 -44.26 -40.74
CA ASN A 44 -8.69 -44.19 -40.29
C ASN A 44 -9.03 -45.26 -39.26
N ARG A 45 -8.41 -46.46 -39.32
CA ARG A 45 -8.59 -47.50 -38.31
C ARG A 45 -7.96 -47.12 -36.96
N ILE A 46 -6.79 -46.51 -36.95
CA ILE A 46 -6.09 -46.09 -35.73
C ILE A 46 -6.80 -44.89 -35.09
N ILE A 47 -7.20 -43.90 -35.89
CA ILE A 47 -8.02 -42.76 -35.41
C ILE A 47 -9.38 -43.28 -34.92
N GLY A 48 -10.04 -44.19 -35.64
CA GLY A 48 -11.29 -44.80 -35.21
C GLY A 48 -11.17 -45.70 -33.96
N GLN A 49 -9.99 -46.22 -33.66
CA GLN A 49 -9.72 -46.99 -32.43
C GLN A 49 -9.32 -46.11 -31.25
N SER A 50 -8.69 -44.95 -31.46
CA SER A 50 -8.25 -44.07 -30.38
C SER A 50 -9.38 -43.21 -29.81
N TRP A 51 -10.46 -43.00 -30.57
CA TRP A 51 -11.64 -42.26 -30.14
C TRP A 51 -12.84 -43.21 -30.01
N LYS A 52 -12.86 -44.01 -28.93
CA LYS A 52 -14.13 -44.55 -28.40
C LYS A 52 -14.81 -43.48 -27.52
N GLU A 53 -14.89 -42.24 -28.00
CA GLU A 53 -15.67 -41.21 -27.35
C GLU A 53 -17.07 -41.24 -27.97
N ASP A 54 -18.08 -41.34 -27.11
CA ASP A 54 -19.47 -41.40 -27.57
C ASP A 54 -19.78 -40.11 -28.35
N PRO A 55 -20.49 -40.17 -29.49
CA PRO A 55 -20.80 -38.99 -30.30
C PRO A 55 -21.56 -37.90 -29.51
N LYS A 56 -22.21 -38.28 -28.41
CA LYS A 56 -22.85 -37.37 -27.45
C LYS A 56 -21.87 -36.52 -26.64
N ASP A 57 -20.69 -37.05 -26.33
CA ASP A 57 -19.66 -36.34 -25.57
C ASP A 57 -19.00 -35.26 -26.43
N VAL A 58 -18.80 -35.55 -27.72
CA VAL A 58 -18.29 -34.57 -28.69
C VAL A 58 -19.28 -33.43 -28.91
N GLU A 59 -20.59 -33.71 -28.93
CA GLU A 59 -21.63 -32.70 -29.04
C GLU A 59 -21.75 -31.85 -27.78
N LEU A 60 -21.64 -32.48 -26.60
CA LEU A 60 -21.61 -31.80 -25.30
C LEU A 60 -20.40 -30.86 -25.19
N LEU A 61 -19.20 -31.32 -25.56
CA LEU A 61 -17.98 -30.50 -25.55
C LEU A 61 -18.07 -29.31 -26.50
N LYS A 62 -18.67 -29.48 -27.69
CA LYS A 62 -18.93 -28.37 -28.62
C LYS A 62 -19.89 -27.35 -28.02
N SER A 63 -20.95 -27.80 -27.35
CA SER A 63 -21.89 -26.93 -26.65
C SER A 63 -21.21 -26.14 -25.53
N GLN A 64 -20.43 -26.80 -24.68
CA GLN A 64 -19.67 -26.17 -23.60
C GLN A 64 -18.64 -25.16 -24.14
N LEU A 65 -17.94 -25.49 -25.23
CA LEU A 65 -16.99 -24.58 -25.86
C LEU A 65 -17.69 -23.32 -26.41
N SER A 66 -18.88 -23.45 -26.98
CA SER A 66 -19.66 -22.32 -27.47
C SER A 66 -20.12 -21.40 -26.34
N GLN A 67 -20.58 -21.98 -25.23
CA GLN A 67 -21.01 -21.24 -24.05
C GLN A 67 -19.83 -20.52 -23.37
N ALA A 68 -18.68 -21.19 -23.28
CA ALA A 68 -17.46 -20.59 -22.73
C ALA A 68 -16.98 -19.41 -23.58
N ARG A 69 -17.05 -19.52 -24.92
CA ARG A 69 -16.71 -18.41 -25.83
C ARG A 69 -17.63 -17.21 -25.63
N GLU A 70 -18.94 -17.43 -25.53
CA GLU A 70 -19.91 -16.37 -25.30
C GLU A 70 -19.69 -15.67 -23.94
N GLN A 71 -19.45 -16.43 -22.88
CA GLN A 71 -19.12 -15.89 -21.56
C GLN A 71 -17.80 -15.10 -21.58
N ASN A 72 -16.78 -15.59 -22.29
CA ASN A 72 -15.50 -14.90 -22.40
C ASN A 72 -15.64 -13.57 -23.15
N GLU A 73 -16.41 -13.54 -24.24
CA GLU A 73 -16.69 -12.29 -24.95
C GLU A 73 -17.48 -11.29 -24.10
N ARG A 74 -18.44 -11.77 -23.31
CA ARG A 74 -19.19 -10.91 -22.38
C ARG A 74 -18.27 -10.31 -21.32
N LEU A 75 -17.45 -11.14 -20.68
CA LEU A 75 -16.49 -10.68 -19.66
C LEU A 75 -15.49 -9.69 -20.26
N ARG A 76 -14.99 -9.94 -21.48
CA ARG A 76 -14.11 -8.98 -22.17
C ARG A 76 -14.79 -7.65 -22.41
N ARG A 77 -16.08 -7.63 -22.80
CA ARG A 77 -16.85 -6.39 -22.98
C ARG A 77 -17.02 -5.63 -21.66
N GLU A 78 -17.39 -6.33 -20.59
CA GLU A 78 -17.53 -5.73 -19.24
C GLU A 78 -16.19 -5.16 -18.74
N LEU A 79 -15.08 -5.86 -18.99
CA LEU A 79 -13.74 -5.42 -18.60
C LEU A 79 -13.34 -4.15 -19.36
N THR A 80 -13.54 -4.10 -20.68
CA THR A 80 -13.27 -2.90 -21.49
C THR A 80 -14.15 -1.72 -21.09
N GLU A 81 -15.44 -1.95 -20.78
CA GLU A 81 -16.33 -0.89 -20.30
C GLU A 81 -15.88 -0.35 -18.94
N SER A 82 -15.48 -1.23 -18.03
CA SER A 82 -14.98 -0.83 -16.70
C SER A 82 -13.67 -0.05 -16.78
N GLN A 83 -12.74 -0.47 -17.64
CA GLN A 83 -11.48 0.24 -17.86
C GLN A 83 -11.73 1.64 -18.43
N LYS A 84 -12.65 1.77 -19.39
CA LYS A 84 -13.01 3.06 -19.96
C LYS A 84 -13.59 4.02 -18.91
N ARG A 85 -14.46 3.52 -18.01
CA ARG A 85 -15.00 4.33 -16.90
C ARG A 85 -13.91 4.79 -15.93
N ILE A 86 -12.96 3.91 -15.62
CA ILE A 86 -11.82 4.25 -14.75
C ILE A 86 -10.91 5.28 -15.43
N GLU A 87 -10.68 5.17 -16.74
CA GLU A 87 -9.89 6.15 -17.51
C GLU A 87 -10.59 7.52 -17.59
N ASP A 88 -11.91 7.53 -17.83
CA ASP A 88 -12.72 8.75 -17.86
C ASP A 88 -12.75 9.44 -16.47
N GLU A 89 -12.85 8.66 -15.38
CA GLU A 89 -12.76 9.16 -14.00
C GLU A 89 -11.34 9.62 -13.65
N ALA A 90 -10.30 8.90 -14.08
CA ALA A 90 -8.91 9.27 -13.83
C ALA A 90 -8.53 10.56 -14.56
N GLN A 91 -8.92 10.72 -15.84
CA GLN A 91 -8.67 11.94 -16.60
C GLN A 91 -9.45 13.16 -16.05
N GLY A 92 -10.62 12.94 -15.44
CA GLY A 92 -11.41 13.99 -14.80
C GLY A 92 -10.92 14.42 -13.41
N ASN A 93 -10.27 13.52 -12.63
CA ASN A 93 -9.95 13.76 -11.22
C ASN A 93 -8.46 13.90 -10.89
N THR A 94 -7.50 13.51 -11.74
CA THR A 94 -6.08 13.59 -11.34
C THR A 94 -5.51 15.01 -11.38
N SER A 95 -6.08 15.90 -12.20
CA SER A 95 -5.66 17.32 -12.25
C SER A 95 -6.25 18.16 -11.12
N THR A 96 -7.47 17.86 -10.67
CA THR A 96 -8.09 18.50 -9.49
C THR A 96 -7.51 17.94 -8.19
N CYS A 97 -7.08 16.67 -8.15
CA CYS A 97 -6.59 16.04 -6.91
C CYS A 97 -5.27 16.63 -6.37
N LEU A 98 -4.26 16.91 -7.20
CA LEU A 98 -2.96 17.39 -6.70
C LEU A 98 -2.97 18.85 -6.30
N ASP A 99 -3.60 19.71 -7.10
CA ASP A 99 -3.70 21.14 -6.79
C ASP A 99 -4.63 21.37 -5.58
N ASP A 100 -5.76 20.64 -5.47
CA ASP A 100 -6.64 20.70 -4.30
C ASP A 100 -5.93 20.22 -3.02
N ILE A 101 -5.08 19.18 -3.11
CA ILE A 101 -4.29 18.71 -1.96
C ILE A 101 -3.26 19.76 -1.57
N GLN A 102 -2.61 20.41 -2.54
CA GLN A 102 -1.63 21.46 -2.27
C GLN A 102 -2.27 22.71 -1.67
N GLU A 103 -3.47 23.09 -2.14
CA GLU A 103 -4.24 24.20 -1.58
C GLU A 103 -4.72 23.89 -0.15
N ARG A 104 -5.22 22.68 0.10
CA ARG A 104 -5.58 22.23 1.46
C ARG A 104 -4.38 22.20 2.40
N LYS A 105 -3.21 21.77 1.90
CA LYS A 105 -1.96 21.80 2.66
C LYS A 105 -1.57 23.23 3.03
N ARG A 106 -1.64 24.16 2.07
CA ARG A 106 -1.36 25.58 2.34
C ARG A 106 -2.34 26.16 3.35
N ALA A 107 -3.63 25.86 3.24
CA ALA A 107 -4.64 26.30 4.20
C ALA A 107 -4.36 25.74 5.60
N LEU A 108 -3.95 24.48 5.70
CA LEU A 108 -3.58 23.86 6.98
C LEU A 108 -2.35 24.55 7.59
N GLU A 109 -1.27 24.72 6.82
CA GLU A 109 -0.05 25.40 7.27
C GLU A 109 -0.36 26.82 7.75
N GLU A 110 -1.18 27.57 7.03
CA GLU A 110 -1.60 28.90 7.44
C GLU A 110 -2.42 28.89 8.74
N THR A 111 -3.33 27.92 8.92
CA THR A 111 -4.07 27.79 10.19
C THR A 111 -3.17 27.39 11.34
N MET A 112 -2.17 26.53 11.08
CA MET A 112 -1.17 26.14 12.07
C MET A 112 -0.35 27.35 12.50
N ASP A 113 0.11 28.17 11.56
CA ASP A 113 0.86 29.39 11.86
C ASP A 113 0.02 30.38 12.68
N ARG A 114 -1.26 30.57 12.34
CA ARG A 114 -2.17 31.42 13.13
C ARG A 114 -2.40 30.88 14.54
N VAL A 115 -2.54 29.56 14.70
CA VAL A 115 -2.68 28.92 16.03
C VAL A 115 -1.36 29.05 16.81
N GLN A 116 -0.23 28.83 16.15
CA GLN A 116 1.09 29.00 16.75
C GLN A 116 1.30 30.44 17.21
N GLU A 117 0.99 31.42 16.38
CA GLU A 117 1.10 32.83 16.75
C GLU A 117 0.14 33.22 17.87
N ARG A 118 -1.10 32.71 17.88
CA ARG A 118 -2.07 33.05 18.93
C ARG A 118 -1.82 32.36 20.27
N PHE A 119 -1.38 31.10 20.26
CA PHE A 119 -1.33 30.28 21.46
C PHE A 119 0.09 29.94 21.93
N PHE A 120 1.08 30.01 21.03
CA PHE A 120 2.45 29.59 21.32
C PHE A 120 3.49 30.72 21.21
N SER A 121 3.13 31.90 20.68
CA SER A 121 4.05 33.05 20.63
C SER A 121 4.42 33.58 22.02
N TYR A 122 3.56 33.37 23.02
CA TYR A 122 3.76 33.87 24.36
C TYR A 122 3.92 32.74 25.37
N GLN A 123 5.15 32.26 25.51
CA GLN A 123 5.57 31.51 26.70
C GLN A 123 6.08 32.53 27.71
N ARG A 124 5.39 32.71 28.84
CA ARG A 124 5.93 33.51 29.93
C ARG A 124 7.19 32.85 30.47
N GLU A 125 8.20 33.67 30.75
CA GLU A 125 9.38 33.22 31.49
C GLU A 125 8.96 32.66 32.84
N ASN A 126 9.67 31.63 33.31
CA ASN A 126 9.36 30.98 34.58
C ASN A 126 9.74 31.93 35.75
N GLU A 127 8.78 32.73 36.21
CA GLU A 127 8.98 33.71 37.29
C GLU A 127 9.43 33.06 38.61
N CYS A 128 9.11 31.79 38.83
CA CYS A 128 9.42 31.04 40.05
C CYS A 128 10.72 30.22 39.96
N LEU A 129 11.51 30.38 38.88
CA LEU A 129 12.76 29.63 38.65
C LEU A 129 13.76 29.77 39.81
N ASN A 130 13.86 30.96 40.39
CA ASN A 130 14.80 31.21 41.50
C ASN A 130 14.44 30.34 42.73
N HIS A 131 13.16 30.22 43.04
CA HIS A 131 12.70 29.38 44.14
C HIS A 131 12.91 27.89 43.86
N GLU A 132 12.78 27.45 42.61
CA GLU A 132 13.15 26.07 42.23
C GLU A 132 14.63 25.81 42.46
N GLN A 133 15.50 26.74 42.06
CA GLN A 133 16.94 26.63 42.30
C GLN A 133 17.26 26.58 43.80
N ASP A 134 16.61 27.42 44.60
CA ASP A 134 16.82 27.44 46.06
C ASP A 134 16.38 26.13 46.73
N ILE A 135 15.25 25.56 46.30
CA ILE A 135 14.78 24.24 46.76
C ILE A 135 15.79 23.16 46.37
N MET A 136 16.24 23.13 45.11
CA MET A 136 17.21 22.14 44.64
C MET A 136 18.56 22.27 45.35
N ASN A 137 19.00 23.50 45.62
CA ASN A 137 20.20 23.79 46.40
C ASN A 137 20.06 23.35 47.86
N CYS A 138 18.87 23.49 48.46
CA CYS A 138 18.61 23.03 49.81
C CYS A 138 18.57 21.50 49.90
N ILE A 139 17.88 20.83 48.97
CA ILE A 139 17.78 19.36 48.92
C ILE A 139 19.15 18.72 48.68
N SER A 140 19.95 19.29 47.76
CA SER A 140 21.29 18.78 47.48
C SER A 140 22.24 18.92 48.68
N LYS A 141 22.08 19.97 49.49
CA LYS A 141 22.85 20.16 50.74
C LYS A 141 22.33 19.30 51.90
N ASN A 142 21.03 19.05 51.96
CA ASN A 142 20.35 18.39 53.08
C ASN A 142 19.56 17.14 52.63
N SER A 143 20.22 16.22 51.94
CA SER A 143 19.58 15.02 51.37
C SER A 143 18.93 14.10 52.43
N SER A 144 19.44 14.11 53.66
CA SER A 144 18.89 13.32 54.78
C SER A 144 17.82 14.05 55.60
N ARG A 145 17.59 15.34 55.36
CA ARG A 145 16.66 16.18 56.16
C ARG A 145 15.83 17.11 55.26
N LEU A 146 14.99 16.50 54.43
CA LEU A 146 14.13 17.21 53.47
C LEU A 146 13.16 18.20 54.13
N LEU A 147 12.77 17.97 55.38
CA LEU A 147 11.85 18.85 56.12
C LEU A 147 12.45 20.24 56.41
N ASP A 148 13.78 20.36 56.46
CA ASP A 148 14.45 21.65 56.66
C ASP A 148 14.27 22.58 55.44
N CYS A 149 13.97 22.02 54.27
CA CYS A 149 13.66 22.76 53.05
C CYS A 149 12.16 23.08 52.87
N SER A 150 11.31 22.70 53.84
CA SER A 150 9.84 22.86 53.74
C SER A 150 9.40 24.31 53.54
N GLN A 151 10.08 25.27 54.17
CA GLN A 151 9.75 26.69 54.02
C GLN A 151 9.97 27.18 52.57
N LEU A 152 11.04 26.74 51.91
CA LEU A 152 11.31 27.10 50.51
C LEU A 152 10.22 26.56 49.56
N VAL A 153 9.62 25.41 49.89
CA VAL A 153 8.49 24.85 49.13
C VAL A 153 7.22 25.69 49.31
N LEU A 154 6.98 26.24 50.49
CA LEU A 154 5.86 27.15 50.73
C LEU A 154 6.01 28.45 49.93
N ASP A 155 7.21 29.00 49.91
CA ASP A 155 7.53 30.21 49.12
C ASP A 155 7.33 29.96 47.61
N TYR A 156 7.77 28.80 47.11
CA TYR A 156 7.53 28.39 45.73
C TYR A 156 6.03 28.22 45.42
N GLN A 157 5.27 27.55 46.30
CA GLN A 157 3.81 27.42 46.13
C GLN A 157 3.13 28.78 46.08
N GLN A 158 3.55 29.72 46.92
CA GLN A 158 3.01 31.08 46.93
C GLN A 158 3.34 31.82 45.62
N CYS A 159 4.57 31.69 45.12
CA CYS A 159 4.97 32.24 43.83
C CYS A 159 4.11 31.68 42.68
N VAL A 160 3.95 30.36 42.59
CA VAL A 160 3.15 29.70 41.55
C VAL A 160 1.68 30.11 41.64
N SER A 161 1.12 30.19 42.85
CA SER A 161 -0.26 30.63 43.06
C SER A 161 -0.46 32.07 42.60
N ASN A 162 0.45 32.98 42.95
CA ASN A 162 0.39 34.38 42.56
C ASN A 162 0.52 34.55 41.04
N PHE A 163 1.46 33.83 40.42
CA PHE A 163 1.64 33.81 38.98
C PHE A 163 0.38 33.31 38.26
N ARG A 164 -0.17 32.18 38.70
CA ARG A 164 -1.43 31.64 38.18
C ARG A 164 -2.57 32.66 38.26
N ASN A 165 -2.72 33.34 39.40
CA ASN A 165 -3.76 34.35 39.57
C ASN A 165 -3.58 35.53 38.60
N ARG A 166 -2.35 36.02 38.41
CA ARG A 166 -2.07 37.08 37.42
C ARG A 166 -2.39 36.65 36.00
N VAL A 167 -1.99 35.42 35.61
CA VAL A 167 -2.31 34.87 34.29
C VAL A 167 -3.82 34.78 34.09
N LEU A 168 -4.57 34.28 35.08
CA LEU A 168 -6.03 34.19 35.01
C LEU A 168 -6.70 35.57 34.92
N GLU A 169 -6.20 36.56 35.67
CA GLU A 169 -6.70 37.93 35.58
C GLU A 169 -6.45 38.57 34.21
N GLU A 170 -5.29 38.34 33.62
CA GLU A 170 -4.96 38.88 32.30
C GLU A 170 -5.77 38.20 31.19
N VAL A 171 -5.99 36.88 31.27
CA VAL A 171 -6.84 36.15 30.32
C VAL A 171 -8.30 36.60 30.43
N ASN A 172 -8.81 36.88 31.63
CA ASN A 172 -10.18 37.37 31.81
C ASN A 172 -10.38 38.84 31.36
N LYS A 173 -9.29 39.59 31.17
CA LYS A 173 -9.32 40.98 30.67
C LYS A 173 -9.14 41.08 29.16
N ALA A 174 -8.63 40.02 28.51
CA ALA A 174 -8.43 39.91 27.06
C ALA A 174 -9.69 39.37 26.36
#